data_AF-K0F0M1-F1
#
_entry.id   AF-K0F0M1-F1
#
_cell.length_a   1.000
_cell.length_b   1.000
_cell.length_c   1.000
_cell.angle_alpha   90.00
_cell.angle_beta   90.00
_cell.angle_gamma   90.00
#
_symmetry.space_group_name_H-M   'P 1'
#
loop_
_entity.id
_entity.type
_entity.pdbx_description
1 polymer ?
#
loop_
_entity_poly.entity_id
_entity_poly.type
_entity_poly.pdbx_seq_one_letter_code
_entity_poly.pdbx_strand_id
1 'polypeptide(L)'
;MTNRIQKREFLNAELLKLLRVADFGRRYLHCYTTLASRYPRGDHSADPQVVRKILSESTLPFRYFRKERFFGYIDRRHGYDVLLHVTIRRSTVEFALFVSSKVGVIGGQWSKLAHQAVKGDDAEVAVGHETRGLPFDSEDSLRQIIEGAVDLFGHAKDLICAHFDRLPEVVES
;
A
#
# COMPACT_ATOMS: atom_id res chain seq x y z
N MET A 1 -28.90 3.61 8.88
CA MET A 1 -27.60 2.99 8.47
C MET A 1 -27.02 3.57 7.17
N THR A 2 -27.79 4.28 6.34
CA THR A 2 -27.38 4.82 5.03
C THR A 2 -26.20 5.81 5.08
N ASN A 3 -26.13 6.64 6.13
CA ASN A 3 -25.14 7.71 6.23
C ASN A 3 -23.68 7.18 6.34
N ARG A 4 -23.46 6.08 7.09
CA ARG A 4 -22.09 5.55 7.28
C ARG A 4 -21.49 4.93 6.02
N ILE A 5 -22.32 4.25 5.21
CA ILE A 5 -21.89 3.65 3.94
C ILE A 5 -21.52 4.75 2.95
N GLN A 6 -22.39 5.76 2.79
CA GLN A 6 -22.15 6.91 1.92
C GLN A 6 -20.89 7.68 2.32
N LYS A 7 -20.68 7.94 3.62
CA LYS A 7 -19.45 8.57 4.12
C LYS A 7 -18.20 7.74 3.80
N ARG A 8 -18.27 6.40 3.95
CA ARG A 8 -17.13 5.53 3.64
C ARG A 8 -16.81 5.53 2.14
N GLU A 9 -17.82 5.50 1.28
CA GLU A 9 -17.66 5.56 -0.17
C GLU A 9 -17.05 6.90 -0.60
N PHE A 10 -17.51 8.01 -0.02
CA PHE A 10 -16.94 9.33 -0.21
C PHE A 10 -15.44 9.36 0.18
N LEU A 11 -15.09 8.92 1.38
CA LEU A 11 -13.70 8.89 1.82
C LEU A 11 -12.82 7.97 0.93
N ASN A 12 -13.36 6.86 0.45
CA ASN A 12 -12.65 5.99 -0.48
C ASN A 12 -12.43 6.66 -1.85
N ALA A 13 -13.39 7.46 -2.32
CA ALA A 13 -13.23 8.25 -3.54
C ALA A 13 -12.15 9.34 -3.37
N GLU A 14 -12.12 10.04 -2.22
CA GLU A 14 -11.07 11.01 -1.91
C GLU A 14 -9.69 10.35 -1.84
N LEU A 15 -9.57 9.19 -1.19
CA LEU A 15 -8.33 8.42 -1.19
C LEU A 15 -7.87 8.10 -2.62
N LEU A 16 -8.74 7.58 -3.49
CA LEU A 16 -8.39 7.26 -4.87
C LEU A 16 -7.96 8.50 -5.68
N LYS A 17 -8.58 9.67 -5.45
CA LYS A 17 -8.14 10.92 -6.07
C LYS A 17 -6.70 11.26 -5.68
N LEU A 18 -6.37 11.18 -4.39
CA LEU A 18 -5.01 11.47 -3.90
C LEU A 18 -3.99 10.46 -4.43
N LEU A 19 -4.35 9.19 -4.55
CA LEU A 19 -3.49 8.16 -5.15
C LEU A 19 -3.23 8.43 -6.64
N ARG A 20 -4.17 9.02 -7.38
CA ARG A 20 -3.94 9.47 -8.76
C ARG A 20 -2.95 10.64 -8.81
N VAL A 21 -3.09 11.61 -7.90
CA VAL A 21 -2.17 12.76 -7.79
C VAL A 21 -0.75 12.29 -7.47
N ALA A 22 -0.60 11.27 -6.60
CA ALA A 22 0.69 10.67 -6.26
C ALA A 22 1.31 9.81 -7.38
N ASP A 23 0.63 9.67 -8.53
CA ASP A 23 0.93 8.73 -9.61
C ASP A 23 1.10 7.28 -9.11
N PHE A 24 0.40 6.94 -8.02
CA PHE A 24 0.58 5.68 -7.29
C PHE A 24 0.35 4.46 -8.19
N GLY A 25 -0.73 4.51 -8.98
CA GLY A 25 -1.12 3.40 -9.84
C GLY A 25 -0.08 3.09 -10.91
N ARG A 26 0.42 4.11 -11.61
CA ARG A 26 1.43 3.93 -12.66
C ARG A 26 2.78 3.50 -12.07
N ARG A 27 3.22 4.12 -10.97
CA ARG A 27 4.47 3.74 -10.27
C ARG A 27 4.45 2.28 -9.81
N TYR A 28 3.35 1.83 -9.20
CA TYR A 28 3.19 0.43 -8.78
C TYR A 28 3.20 -0.54 -9.96
N LEU A 29 2.39 -0.27 -11.00
CA LEU A 29 2.26 -1.17 -12.14
C LEU A 29 3.57 -1.25 -12.95
N HIS A 30 4.29 -0.14 -13.10
CA HIS A 30 5.60 -0.11 -13.74
C HIS A 30 6.64 -0.94 -12.97
N CYS A 31 6.63 -0.85 -11.63
CA CYS A 31 7.47 -1.68 -10.77
C CYS A 31 7.14 -3.17 -10.97
N TYR A 32 5.85 -3.54 -10.91
CA TYR A 32 5.41 -4.92 -11.13
C TYR A 32 5.86 -5.47 -12.48
N THR A 33 5.63 -4.74 -13.58
CA THR A 33 6.01 -5.22 -14.93
C THR A 33 7.52 -5.43 -15.06
N THR A 34 8.31 -4.53 -14.48
CA THR A 34 9.78 -4.63 -14.50
C THR A 34 10.25 -5.85 -13.75
N LEU A 35 9.73 -6.11 -12.55
CA LEU A 35 10.13 -7.25 -11.73
C LEU A 35 9.61 -8.58 -12.30
N ALA A 36 8.36 -8.63 -12.77
CA ALA A 36 7.77 -9.84 -13.35
C ALA A 36 8.49 -10.32 -14.62
N SER A 37 9.08 -9.40 -15.39
CA SER A 37 9.91 -9.73 -16.57
C SER A 37 11.30 -10.28 -16.22
N ARG A 38 11.85 -9.89 -15.06
CA ARG A 38 13.22 -10.25 -14.64
C ARG A 38 13.28 -11.55 -13.85
N TYR A 39 12.24 -11.81 -13.06
CA TYR A 39 12.24 -12.89 -12.08
C TYR A 39 11.20 -13.94 -12.46
N PRO A 40 11.55 -14.94 -13.29
CA PRO A 40 10.71 -16.13 -13.41
C PRO A 40 10.50 -16.68 -12.01
N ARG A 41 9.28 -17.11 -11.70
CA ARG A 41 8.85 -17.53 -10.35
C ARG A 41 9.85 -18.53 -9.73
N GLY A 42 10.81 -18.01 -8.99
CA GLY A 42 11.72 -18.80 -8.17
C GLY A 42 11.04 -19.12 -6.85
N ASP A 43 11.38 -20.25 -6.24
CA ASP A 43 10.97 -20.57 -4.87
C ASP A 43 11.97 -19.96 -3.87
N HIS A 44 12.17 -18.65 -3.96
CA HIS A 44 12.93 -17.93 -2.94
C HIS A 44 12.03 -17.76 -1.72
N SER A 45 12.50 -18.16 -0.53
CA SER A 45 11.83 -17.85 0.73
C SER A 45 12.68 -16.87 1.52
N ALA A 46 12.15 -15.69 1.81
CA ALA A 46 12.86 -14.74 2.66
C ALA A 46 12.93 -15.25 4.11
N ASP A 47 14.14 -15.29 4.68
CA ASP A 47 14.34 -15.53 6.11
C ASP A 47 13.65 -14.41 6.91
N PRO A 48 12.75 -14.73 7.87
CA PRO A 48 12.12 -13.72 8.73
C PRO A 48 13.09 -12.75 9.43
N GLN A 49 14.34 -13.16 9.72
CA GLN A 49 15.35 -12.28 10.30
C GLN A 49 15.89 -11.27 9.29
N VAL A 50 16.11 -11.70 8.04
CA VAL A 50 16.49 -10.82 6.93
C VAL A 50 15.40 -9.77 6.69
N VAL A 51 14.14 -10.20 6.64
CA VAL A 51 13.00 -9.28 6.51
C VAL A 51 12.97 -8.24 7.63
N ARG A 52 13.15 -8.69 8.88
CA ARG A 52 13.19 -7.79 10.04
C ARG A 52 14.32 -6.79 9.94
N LYS A 53 15.50 -7.24 9.51
CA LYS A 53 16.67 -6.38 9.31
C LYS A 53 16.38 -5.31 8.25
N ILE A 54 15.93 -5.71 7.07
CA ILE A 54 15.59 -4.78 5.97
C ILE A 54 14.55 -3.74 6.45
N LEU A 55 13.48 -4.18 7.10
CA LEU A 55 12.44 -3.26 7.60
C LEU A 55 12.95 -2.35 8.73
N SER A 56 13.86 -2.83 9.58
CA SER A 56 14.47 -2.03 10.65
C SER A 56 15.41 -0.93 10.12
N GLU A 57 15.93 -1.11 8.91
CA GLU A 57 16.79 -0.14 8.22
C GLU A 57 15.98 0.89 7.43
N SER A 58 14.67 0.68 7.28
CA SER A 58 13.77 1.65 6.63
C SER A 58 13.51 2.87 7.52
N THR A 59 13.09 3.98 6.91
CA THR A 59 12.73 5.22 7.62
C THR A 59 11.44 5.11 8.43
N LEU A 60 10.66 4.03 8.27
CA LEU A 60 9.40 3.81 8.98
C LEU A 60 9.59 2.77 10.11
N PRO A 61 9.13 3.06 11.33
CA PRO A 61 9.23 2.12 12.46
C PRO A 61 8.20 0.99 12.34
N PHE A 62 8.51 -0.02 11.52
CA PHE A 62 7.66 -1.19 11.36
C PHE A 62 7.60 -2.05 12.63
N ARG A 63 6.40 -2.58 12.92
CA ARG A 63 6.18 -3.62 13.94
C ARG A 63 5.59 -4.87 13.32
N TYR A 64 5.91 -6.03 13.88
CA TYR A 64 5.36 -7.30 13.42
C TYR A 64 4.07 -7.66 14.18
N PHE A 65 2.98 -7.84 13.46
CA PHE A 65 1.68 -8.25 13.99
C PHE A 65 1.57 -9.77 13.89
N ARG A 66 1.87 -10.46 15.00
CA ARG A 66 1.98 -11.94 15.02
C ARG A 66 0.69 -12.66 14.63
N LYS A 67 -0.47 -12.16 15.09
CA LYS A 67 -1.78 -12.79 14.89
C LYS A 67 -2.18 -12.75 13.41
N GLU A 68 -1.90 -11.65 12.74
CA GLU A 68 -2.26 -11.42 11.34
C GLU A 68 -1.12 -11.73 10.35
N ARG A 69 0.10 -11.98 10.84
CA ARG A 69 1.30 -12.36 10.08
C ARG A 69 1.76 -11.33 9.04
N PHE A 70 1.79 -10.05 9.41
CA PHE A 70 2.34 -8.98 8.58
C PHE A 70 3.21 -8.01 9.39
N PHE A 71 4.06 -7.25 8.69
CA PHE A 71 4.74 -6.08 9.26
C PHE A 71 3.94 -4.85 8.94
N GLY A 72 3.72 -3.97 9.91
CA GLY A 72 2.96 -2.76 9.66
C GLY A 72 3.53 -1.53 10.33
N TYR A 73 3.28 -0.40 9.69
CA TYR A 73 3.50 0.94 10.20
C TYR A 73 2.14 1.63 10.37
N ILE A 74 2.02 2.46 11.41
CA ILE A 74 0.81 3.24 11.69
C ILE A 74 1.24 4.68 11.98
N ASP A 75 0.75 5.63 11.18
CA ASP A 75 0.78 7.05 11.49
C ASP A 75 -0.55 7.46 12.10
N ARG A 76 -0.54 7.86 13.38
CA ARG A 76 -1.75 8.22 14.12
C ARG A 76 -1.98 9.72 14.06
N ARG A 77 -3.17 10.11 13.62
CA ARG A 77 -3.60 11.51 13.50
C ARG A 77 -4.85 11.75 14.34
N HIS A 78 -5.28 13.00 14.46
CA HIS A 78 -6.56 13.30 15.12
C HIS A 78 -7.72 12.85 14.22
N GLY A 79 -8.46 11.82 14.63
CA GLY A 79 -9.64 11.32 13.92
C GLY A 79 -9.41 10.12 12.98
N TYR A 80 -8.15 9.84 12.62
CA TYR A 80 -7.81 8.71 11.74
C TYR A 80 -6.37 8.21 11.92
N ASP A 81 -6.14 6.99 11.45
CA ASP A 81 -4.83 6.37 11.33
C ASP A 81 -4.55 6.05 9.86
N VAL A 82 -3.31 6.27 9.40
CA VAL A 82 -2.82 5.81 8.08
C VAL A 82 -1.90 4.62 8.28
N LEU A 83 -2.20 3.50 7.64
CA LEU A 83 -1.51 2.23 7.85
C LEU A 83 -0.85 1.73 6.55
N LEU A 84 0.38 1.27 6.68
CA LEU A 84 1.08 0.48 5.66
C LEU A 84 1.27 -0.94 6.18
N HIS A 85 0.80 -1.94 5.44
CA HIS A 85 1.04 -3.35 5.74
C HIS A 85 1.95 -3.96 4.68
N VAL A 86 2.90 -4.78 5.12
CA VAL A 86 3.84 -5.55 4.29
C VAL A 86 3.69 -7.02 4.66
N THR A 87 3.26 -7.81 3.68
CA THR A 87 3.12 -9.27 3.80
C THR A 87 4.10 -9.93 2.85
N ILE A 88 4.90 -10.87 3.34
CA ILE A 88 5.85 -11.61 2.50
C ILE A 88 5.43 -13.07 2.49
N ARG A 89 5.31 -13.64 1.29
CA ARG A 89 4.92 -15.03 1.09
C ARG A 89 5.79 -15.65 0.00
N ARG A 90 6.63 -16.62 0.38
CA ARG A 90 7.62 -17.22 -0.53
C ARG A 90 8.43 -16.09 -1.18
N SER A 91 8.39 -16.01 -2.51
CA SER A 91 9.11 -15.07 -3.37
C SER A 91 8.28 -13.86 -3.78
N THR A 92 7.21 -13.55 -3.04
CA THR A 92 6.40 -12.36 -3.30
C THR A 92 6.19 -11.50 -2.06
N VAL A 93 6.14 -10.19 -2.28
CA VAL A 93 5.81 -9.19 -1.27
C VAL A 93 4.55 -8.43 -1.67
N GLU A 94 3.59 -8.38 -0.76
CA GLU A 94 2.33 -7.66 -0.91
C GLU A 94 2.28 -6.47 0.04
N PHE A 95 1.81 -5.36 -0.49
CA PHE A 95 1.59 -4.13 0.27
C PHE A 95 0.10 -3.82 0.34
N ALA A 96 -0.33 -3.24 1.46
CA ALA A 96 -1.66 -2.67 1.60
C ALA A 96 -1.60 -1.31 2.29
N LEU A 97 -2.42 -0.38 1.80
CA LEU A 97 -2.59 0.95 2.36
C LEU A 97 -4.01 1.02 2.93
N PHE A 98 -4.13 1.44 4.19
CA PHE A 98 -5.43 1.67 4.81
C PHE A 98 -5.50 3.04 5.46
N VAL A 99 -6.69 3.62 5.46
CA VAL A 99 -7.04 4.75 6.33
C VAL A 99 -8.18 4.30 7.23
N SER A 100 -7.95 4.33 8.54
CA SER A 100 -8.91 3.90 9.55
C SER A 100 -9.42 5.10 10.31
N SER A 101 -10.73 5.36 10.28
CA SER A 101 -11.40 6.42 11.04
C SER A 101 -12.63 5.89 11.78
N LYS A 102 -13.36 6.76 12.48
CA LYS A 102 -14.66 6.40 13.11
C LYS A 102 -15.69 5.91 12.09
N VAL A 103 -15.65 6.42 10.86
CA VAL A 103 -16.53 6.00 9.76
C VAL A 103 -16.24 4.55 9.33
N GLY A 104 -14.99 4.10 9.45
CA GLY A 104 -14.58 2.74 9.14
C GLY A 104 -13.18 2.72 8.51
N VAL A 105 -12.85 1.60 7.87
CA VAL A 105 -11.57 1.42 7.17
C VAL A 105 -11.79 1.49 5.66
N ILE A 106 -11.01 2.33 4.99
CA ILE A 106 -10.92 2.44 3.53
C ILE A 106 -9.51 2.05 3.06
N GLY A 107 -9.33 1.92 1.74
CA GLY A 107 -8.08 1.45 1.15
C GLY A 107 -8.10 -0.05 0.85
N GLY A 108 -6.93 -0.67 0.80
CA GLY A 108 -6.78 -2.07 0.44
C GLY A 108 -5.39 -2.43 -0.07
N GLN A 109 -5.31 -3.59 -0.72
CA GLN A 109 -4.10 -4.04 -1.40
C GLN A 109 -3.67 -3.04 -2.48
N TRP A 110 -2.37 -2.79 -2.56
CA TRP A 110 -1.78 -1.87 -3.53
C TRP A 110 -2.13 -2.23 -4.97
N SER A 111 -2.15 -3.52 -5.33
CA SER A 111 -2.57 -3.98 -6.66
C SER A 111 -3.98 -3.52 -7.03
N LYS A 112 -4.94 -3.68 -6.10
CA LYS A 112 -6.33 -3.25 -6.31
C LYS A 112 -6.43 -1.73 -6.41
N LEU A 113 -5.78 -1.02 -5.48
CA LEU A 113 -5.77 0.45 -5.47
C LEU A 113 -5.11 1.02 -6.73
N ALA A 114 -4.02 0.42 -7.21
CA ALA A 114 -3.34 0.82 -8.42
C ALA A 114 -4.25 0.69 -9.64
N HIS A 115 -4.92 -0.45 -9.79
CA HIS A 115 -5.90 -0.64 -10.87
C HIS A 115 -7.07 0.35 -10.76
N GLN A 116 -7.59 0.63 -9.56
CA GLN A 116 -8.67 1.61 -9.38
C GLN A 116 -8.21 3.05 -9.67
N ALA A 117 -6.97 3.39 -9.32
CA ALA A 117 -6.38 4.69 -9.59
C ALA A 117 -6.22 4.92 -11.10
N VAL A 118 -5.77 3.93 -11.88
CA VAL A 118 -5.56 4.10 -13.33
C VAL A 118 -6.83 3.96 -14.18
N LYS A 119 -7.87 3.26 -13.71
CA LYS A 119 -9.12 2.99 -14.46
C LYS A 119 -9.92 4.24 -14.90
N GLY A 120 -9.50 5.45 -14.52
CA GLY A 120 -10.15 6.71 -14.92
C GLY A 120 -9.43 7.47 -16.04
N ASP A 121 -8.23 7.04 -16.41
CA ASP A 121 -7.42 7.67 -17.44
C ASP A 121 -7.28 6.66 -18.59
N ASP A 122 -7.66 7.02 -19.81
CA ASP A 122 -7.47 6.22 -21.02
C ASP A 122 -6.12 5.48 -21.06
N ALA A 123 -6.17 4.15 -20.89
CA ALA A 123 -5.23 3.19 -21.45
C ALA A 123 -5.57 1.80 -20.91
N GLU A 124 -5.68 0.84 -21.83
CA GLU A 124 -5.56 -0.59 -21.56
C GLU A 124 -4.22 -0.87 -20.85
N VAL A 125 -4.16 -0.66 -19.54
CA VAL A 125 -3.19 -1.37 -18.72
C VAL A 125 -3.77 -2.77 -18.52
N ALA A 126 -3.82 -3.53 -19.61
CA ALA A 126 -4.04 -4.98 -19.62
C ALA A 126 -2.79 -5.68 -19.08
N VAL A 127 -2.28 -5.22 -17.94
CA VAL A 127 -1.29 -5.98 -17.19
C VAL A 127 -2.09 -7.13 -16.62
N GLY A 128 -1.82 -8.34 -17.11
CA GLY A 128 -2.24 -9.61 -16.50
C GLY A 128 -1.60 -9.75 -15.12
N HIS A 129 -1.93 -8.83 -14.21
CA HIS A 129 -1.44 -8.80 -12.86
C HIS A 129 -2.16 -9.91 -12.11
N GLU A 130 -1.54 -11.07 -12.03
CA GLU A 130 -1.92 -12.04 -11.01
C GLU A 130 -1.75 -11.33 -9.66
N THR A 131 -2.81 -11.23 -8.86
CA THR A 131 -2.88 -10.49 -7.60
C THR A 131 -1.98 -11.09 -6.49
N ARG A 132 -0.73 -11.43 -6.79
CA ARG A 132 0.18 -12.25 -5.99
C ARG A 132 1.32 -11.45 -5.33
N GLY A 133 1.30 -10.12 -5.43
CA GLY A 133 2.37 -9.25 -4.94
C GLY A 133 3.50 -9.04 -5.96
N LEU A 134 4.50 -8.26 -5.56
CA LEU A 134 5.70 -8.01 -6.35
C LEU A 134 6.69 -9.17 -6.16
N PRO A 135 7.20 -9.79 -7.25
CA PRO A 135 8.14 -10.89 -7.15
C PRO A 135 9.54 -10.41 -6.76
N PHE A 136 10.28 -11.25 -6.05
CA PHE A 136 11.68 -11.05 -5.68
C PHE A 136 12.44 -12.38 -5.68
N ASP A 137 13.76 -12.35 -5.88
CA ASP A 137 14.60 -13.55 -6.02
C ASP A 137 15.83 -13.56 -5.09
N SER A 138 16.03 -12.48 -4.35
CA SER A 138 17.24 -12.17 -3.58
C SER A 138 16.92 -11.20 -2.45
N GLU A 139 17.79 -11.13 -1.45
CA GLU A 139 17.66 -10.13 -0.37
C GLU A 139 17.74 -8.69 -0.91
N ASP A 140 18.60 -8.46 -1.90
CA ASP A 140 18.77 -7.15 -2.52
C ASP A 140 17.52 -6.70 -3.30
N SER A 141 16.91 -7.60 -4.09
CA SER A 141 15.65 -7.29 -4.77
C SER A 141 14.52 -7.03 -3.77
N LEU A 142 14.45 -7.82 -2.68
CA LEU A 142 13.48 -7.59 -1.61
C LEU A 142 13.67 -6.21 -0.94
N ARG A 143 14.92 -5.84 -0.65
CA ARG A 143 15.28 -4.52 -0.13
C ARG A 143 14.83 -3.39 -1.04
N GLN A 144 15.17 -3.46 -2.33
CA GLN A 144 14.76 -2.46 -3.32
C GLN A 144 13.24 -2.30 -3.40
N ILE A 145 12.50 -3.41 -3.34
CA ILE A 145 11.03 -3.37 -3.35
C ILE A 145 10.48 -2.71 -2.09
N ILE A 146 11.00 -3.05 -0.91
CA ILE A 146 10.58 -2.45 0.36
C ILE A 146 10.91 -0.96 0.38
N GLU A 147 12.11 -0.55 -0.03
CA GLU A 147 12.52 0.86 -0.09
C GLU A 147 11.64 1.67 -1.05
N GLY A 148 11.40 1.15 -2.26
CA GLY A 148 10.51 1.79 -3.23
C GLY A 148 9.06 1.90 -2.74
N ALA A 149 8.58 0.90 -2.00
CA ALA A 149 7.26 0.95 -1.38
C ALA A 149 7.21 1.94 -0.21
N VAL A 150 8.25 2.03 0.61
CA VAL A 150 8.32 3.02 1.70
C VAL A 150 8.32 4.45 1.15
N ASP A 151 9.08 4.71 0.09
CA ASP A 151 9.08 6.01 -0.60
C ASP A 151 7.70 6.36 -1.19
N LEU A 152 7.12 5.44 -1.96
CA LEU A 152 5.79 5.64 -2.56
C LEU A 152 4.71 5.84 -1.50
N PHE A 153 4.77 5.09 -0.40
CA PHE A 153 3.89 5.27 0.73
C PHE A 153 4.09 6.63 1.39
N GLY A 154 5.34 7.07 1.61
CA GLY A 154 5.65 8.38 2.19
C GLY A 154 4.98 9.51 1.41
N HIS A 155 5.18 9.53 0.09
CA HIS A 155 4.55 10.53 -0.78
C HIS A 155 3.01 10.46 -0.75
N ALA A 156 2.42 9.27 -0.86
CA ALA A 156 0.98 9.12 -0.78
C ALA A 156 0.43 9.55 0.59
N LYS A 157 1.13 9.19 1.68
CA LYS A 157 0.77 9.54 3.05
C LYS A 157 0.73 11.04 3.26
N ASP A 158 1.72 11.78 2.77
CA ASP A 158 1.76 13.23 2.95
C ASP A 158 0.55 13.92 2.29
N LEU A 159 0.16 13.47 1.10
CA LEU A 159 -1.05 13.94 0.42
C LEU A 159 -2.33 13.53 1.17
N ILE A 160 -2.40 12.29 1.65
CA ILE A 160 -3.52 11.79 2.46
C ILE A 160 -3.67 12.63 3.71
N CYS A 161 -2.60 12.82 4.48
CA CYS A 161 -2.65 13.54 5.74
C CYS A 161 -3.09 15.00 5.53
N ALA A 162 -2.47 15.70 4.57
CA ALA A 162 -2.79 17.09 4.27
C ALA A 162 -4.26 17.30 3.86
N HIS A 163 -4.85 16.31 3.17
CA HIS A 163 -6.25 16.36 2.75
C HIS A 163 -7.21 15.95 3.89
N PHE A 164 -6.96 14.82 4.55
CA PHE A 164 -7.85 14.25 5.57
C PHE A 164 -7.89 15.07 6.85
N ASP A 165 -6.83 15.82 7.18
CA ASP A 165 -6.84 16.78 8.29
C ASP A 165 -7.87 17.92 8.10
N ARG A 166 -8.33 18.16 6.87
CA ARG A 166 -9.29 19.20 6.52
C ARG A 166 -10.72 18.68 6.31
N LEU A 167 -10.92 17.36 6.28
CA LEU A 167 -12.22 16.75 6.02
C LEU A 167 -13.07 16.66 7.31
N PRO A 168 -14.24 17.32 7.36
CA PRO A 168 -15.14 17.23 8.52
C PRO A 168 -15.53 15.79 8.84
N GLU A 169 -15.74 14.94 7.83
CA GLU A 169 -16.18 13.54 7.99
C GLU A 169 -15.20 12.65 8.75
N VAL A 170 -13.94 13.09 8.88
CA VAL A 170 -12.87 12.39 9.58
C VAL A 170 -12.74 12.87 11.03
N VAL A 171 -13.01 14.15 11.28
CA VAL A 171 -12.80 14.81 12.59
C VAL A 171 -14.07 14.82 13.45
N GLU A 172 -15.24 14.95 12.83
CA GLU A 172 -16.50 15.15 13.55
C GLU A 172 -16.86 13.93 14.42
N SER A 173 -16.84 14.21 15.73
CA SER A 173 -17.13 13.34 16.86
C SER A 173 -18.16 14.02 17.74
#